data_AF-A0A7J4FA96-F1
#
_entry.id   AF-A0A7J4FA96-F1
#
_cell.length_a   1.000
_cell.length_b   1.000
_cell.length_c   1.000
_cell.angle_alpha   90.00
_cell.angle_beta   90.00
_cell.angle_gamma   90.00
#
_symmetry.space_group_name_H-M   'P 1'
#
loop_
_entity.id
_entity.type
_entity.pdbx_description
1 polymer ?
#
loop_
_entity_poly.entity_id
_entity_poly.type
_entity_poly.pdbx_seq_one_letter_code
_entity_poly.pdbx_strand_id
1 'polypeptide(L)'
;LKRGSVVRLMELFNVRVESVSERAVTSRFYSEAYTDARRLRAPLIHWLPYGVGVKASVVMPDGSVMRGVAEPGCRDLRPGAMIQFERFGFVRVDGVNERLLAFFANK
;
A
#
# COMPACT_ATOMS: atom_id res chain seq x y z
N LEU A 1 -2.34 -4.15 13.13
CA LEU A 1 -2.13 -5.62 13.09
C LEU A 1 -2.09 -6.16 14.52
N LYS A 2 -2.42 -7.44 14.76
CA LYS A 2 -2.41 -8.03 16.10
C LYS A 2 -1.46 -9.24 16.15
N ARG A 3 -0.77 -9.44 17.27
CA ARG A 3 0.06 -10.64 17.48
C ARG A 3 -0.75 -11.91 17.23
N GLY A 4 -0.15 -12.88 16.55
CA GLY A 4 -0.75 -14.17 16.22
C GLY A 4 -1.67 -14.16 15.00
N SER A 5 -2.12 -12.99 14.53
CA SER A 5 -2.94 -12.87 13.31
C SER A 5 -2.13 -13.21 12.05
N VAL A 6 -2.82 -13.78 11.06
CA VAL A 6 -2.29 -14.02 9.72
C VAL A 6 -2.86 -12.97 8.78
N VAL A 7 -2.00 -12.37 7.95
CA VAL A 7 -2.40 -11.42 6.90
C VAL A 7 -1.79 -11.85 5.57
N ARG A 8 -2.47 -11.53 4.46
CA ARG A 8 -1.95 -11.77 3.11
C ARG A 8 -1.38 -10.48 2.55
N LEU A 9 -0.11 -10.52 2.18
CA LEU A 9 0.48 -9.50 1.32
C LEU A 9 -0.06 -9.75 -0.10
N MET A 10 -0.74 -8.74 -0.67
CA MET A 10 -1.36 -8.88 -2.00
C MET A 10 -0.32 -9.32 -3.03
N GLU A 11 -0.72 -10.26 -3.90
CA GLU A 11 0.12 -10.89 -4.93
C GLU A 11 1.45 -11.50 -4.46
N LEU A 12 1.58 -11.82 -3.16
CA LEU A 12 2.79 -12.42 -2.61
C LEU A 12 2.43 -13.64 -1.73
N PHE A 13 2.64 -13.55 -0.41
CA PHE A 13 2.42 -14.65 0.53
C PHE A 13 1.71 -14.20 1.80
N ASN A 14 1.37 -15.18 2.62
CA ASN A 14 0.73 -15.02 3.92
C ASN A 14 1.82 -14.95 5.00
N VAL A 15 1.70 -13.99 5.91
CA VAL A 15 2.62 -13.82 7.04
C VAL A 15 1.86 -13.90 8.36
N ARG A 16 2.51 -14.47 9.38
CA ARG A 16 1.99 -14.48 10.75
C ARG A 16 2.71 -13.44 11.59
N VAL A 17 1.95 -12.56 12.23
CA VAL A 17 2.48 -11.51 13.09
C VAL A 17 3.03 -12.09 14.38
N GLU A 18 4.30 -11.83 14.67
CA GLU A 18 4.99 -12.35 15.86
C GLU A 18 5.05 -11.32 16.98
N SER A 19 5.33 -10.06 16.64
CA SER A 19 5.29 -8.93 17.58
C SER A 19 4.81 -7.65 16.90
N VAL A 20 4.23 -6.77 17.70
CA VAL A 20 3.78 -5.44 17.28
C VAL A 20 4.36 -4.45 18.30
N SER A 21 5.08 -3.45 17.82
CA SER A 21 5.52 -2.29 18.59
C SER A 21 4.95 -1.02 17.98
N GLU A 22 5.20 0.13 18.61
CA GLU A 22 4.78 1.43 18.07
C GLU A 22 5.38 1.74 16.71
N ARG A 23 6.59 1.22 16.42
CA ARG A 23 7.35 1.58 15.21
C ARG A 23 7.37 0.49 14.14
N ALA A 24 7.14 -0.77 14.53
CA ALA A 24 7.33 -1.88 13.62
C ALA A 24 6.45 -3.09 13.97
N VAL A 25 6.21 -3.91 12.94
CA VAL A 25 5.60 -5.23 13.06
C VAL A 25 6.64 -6.24 12.60
N THR A 26 6.92 -7.25 13.43
CA THR A 26 7.70 -8.41 13.00
C THR A 26 6.74 -9.53 12.64
N SER A 27 7.06 -10.24 11.56
CA SER A 27 6.26 -11.35 11.08
C SER A 27 7.16 -12.40 10.47
N ARG A 28 6.69 -13.64 10.51
CA ARG A 28 7.32 -14.73 9.77
C ARG A 28 6.45 -15.18 8.61
N PHE A 29 7.08 -15.76 7.60
CA PHE A 29 6.39 -16.49 6.55
C PHE A 29 5.46 -17.55 7.17
N TYR A 30 4.25 -17.66 6.63
CA TYR A 30 3.26 -18.63 7.08
C TYR A 30 2.94 -19.65 5.97
N SER A 31 2.50 -19.17 4.81
CA SER A 31 2.26 -19.98 3.61
C SER A 31 2.12 -19.09 2.39
N GLU A 32 2.15 -19.66 1.18
CA GLU A 32 2.03 -18.89 -0.06
C GLU A 32 0.60 -18.88 -0.62
N ALA A 33 -0.09 -20.03 -0.52
CA ALA A 33 -1.36 -20.26 -1.18
C ALA A 33 -2.46 -19.29 -0.74
N TYR A 34 -3.19 -18.73 -1.72
CA TYR A 34 -4.34 -17.87 -1.47
C TYR A 34 -5.46 -18.59 -0.68
N THR A 35 -5.61 -19.90 -0.91
CA THR A 35 -6.61 -20.74 -0.23
C THR A 35 -6.45 -20.74 1.29
N ASP A 36 -5.23 -20.63 1.80
CA ASP A 36 -4.97 -20.59 3.24
C ASP A 36 -5.43 -19.27 3.84
N ALA A 37 -5.10 -18.14 3.19
CA ALA A 37 -5.61 -16.83 3.57
C ALA A 37 -7.14 -16.81 3.57
N ARG A 38 -7.78 -17.38 2.53
CA ARG A 38 -9.24 -17.47 2.44
C ARG A 38 -9.86 -18.29 3.58
N ARG A 39 -9.28 -19.47 3.89
CA ARG A 39 -9.73 -20.33 5.01
C ARG A 39 -9.65 -19.60 6.35
N LEU A 40 -8.58 -18.85 6.56
CA LEU A 40 -8.35 -18.08 7.78
C LEU A 40 -9.09 -16.74 7.81
N ARG A 41 -9.79 -16.37 6.73
CA ARG A 41 -10.36 -15.04 6.51
C ARG A 41 -9.33 -13.93 6.77
N ALA A 42 -8.08 -14.19 6.38
CA ALA A 42 -6.97 -13.28 6.58
C ALA A 42 -7.19 -12.01 5.74
N PRO A 43 -7.02 -10.81 6.31
CA PRO A 43 -7.13 -9.58 5.55
C PRO A 43 -6.00 -9.48 4.52
N LEU A 44 -6.34 -9.01 3.33
CA LEU A 44 -5.39 -8.70 2.26
C LEU A 44 -4.89 -7.27 2.44
N ILE A 45 -3.58 -7.06 2.48
CA ILE A 45 -3.00 -5.72 2.62
C ILE A 45 -2.06 -5.42 1.44
N HIS A 46 -2.14 -4.19 0.92
CA HIS A 46 -1.13 -3.68 0.01
C HIS A 46 0.19 -3.52 0.77
N TRP A 47 1.29 -3.53 0.03
CA TRP A 47 2.64 -3.45 0.60
C TRP A 47 3.61 -2.90 -0.44
N LEU A 48 4.80 -2.54 0.04
CA LEU A 48 5.92 -2.18 -0.81
C LEU A 48 7.22 -2.62 -0.12
N PRO A 49 8.25 -3.11 -0.85
CA PRO A 49 9.55 -3.36 -0.27
C PRO A 49 10.14 -2.09 0.36
N TYR A 50 10.78 -2.24 1.51
CA TYR A 50 11.46 -1.14 2.18
C TYR A 50 12.59 -0.57 1.30
N GLY A 51 12.70 0.76 1.26
CA GLY A 51 13.75 1.47 0.51
C GLY A 51 13.51 1.61 -1.01
N VAL A 52 12.47 0.99 -1.55
CA VAL A 52 12.21 0.99 -3.01
C VAL A 52 11.26 2.12 -3.44
N GLY A 53 10.39 2.58 -2.54
CA GLY A 53 9.31 3.51 -2.88
C GLY A 53 9.72 4.94 -3.26
N VAL A 54 8.84 5.60 -3.98
CA VAL A 54 8.88 7.05 -4.22
C VAL A 54 8.03 7.79 -3.21
N LYS A 55 8.45 8.99 -2.80
CA LYS A 55 7.60 9.86 -1.99
C LYS A 55 6.34 10.22 -2.78
N ALA A 56 5.19 10.16 -2.12
CA ALA A 56 3.90 10.50 -2.71
C ALA A 56 3.10 11.46 -1.81
N SER A 57 2.33 12.33 -2.44
CA SER A 57 1.40 13.23 -1.78
C SER A 57 0.08 13.21 -2.56
N VAL A 58 -1.02 12.95 -1.86
CA VAL A 58 -2.37 12.96 -2.42
C VAL A 58 -3.14 14.11 -1.77
N VAL A 59 -3.62 15.04 -2.60
CA VAL A 59 -4.56 16.09 -2.18
C VAL A 59 -5.96 15.48 -2.14
N MET A 60 -6.58 15.53 -0.97
CA MET A 60 -7.91 15.01 -0.71
C MET A 60 -8.99 16.04 -1.07
N PRO A 61 -10.26 15.65 -1.23
CA PRO A 61 -11.33 16.58 -1.61
C PRO A 61 -11.59 17.71 -0.59
N ASP A 62 -11.22 17.50 0.67
CA ASP A 62 -11.30 18.51 1.74
C ASP A 62 -10.09 19.47 1.77
N GLY A 63 -9.18 19.35 0.79
CA GLY A 63 -7.95 20.14 0.69
C GLY A 63 -6.81 19.63 1.58
N SER A 64 -7.02 18.59 2.39
CA SER A 64 -5.95 17.98 3.18
C SER A 64 -4.95 17.23 2.29
N VAL A 65 -3.72 17.05 2.77
CA VAL A 65 -2.66 16.34 2.04
C VAL A 65 -2.25 15.09 2.79
N MET A 66 -2.53 13.93 2.19
CA MET A 66 -2.02 12.64 2.66
C MET A 66 -0.64 12.38 2.09
N ARG A 67 0.32 12.02 2.94
CA ARG A 67 1.71 11.75 2.55
C ARG A 67 2.03 10.27 2.76
N GLY A 68 2.79 9.69 1.84
CA GLY A 68 3.17 8.28 1.91
C GLY A 68 4.26 7.93 0.90
N VAL A 69 4.33 6.65 0.57
CA VAL A 69 5.20 6.11 -0.46
C VAL A 69 4.37 5.36 -1.51
N ALA A 70 4.77 5.47 -2.76
CA ALA A 70 4.21 4.72 -3.88
C ALA A 70 5.29 3.86 -4.54
N GLU A 71 4.89 2.91 -5.38
CA GLU A 71 5.82 2.03 -6.07
C GLU A 71 6.70 2.78 -7.10
N PRO A 72 7.89 2.25 -7.45
CA PRO A 72 8.82 2.88 -8.39
C PRO A 72 8.21 3.24 -9.74
N GLY A 73 7.27 2.42 -10.25
CA GLY A 73 6.62 2.66 -11.55
C GLY A 73 5.86 3.99 -11.61
N CYS A 74 5.53 4.57 -10.45
CA CYS A 74 4.95 5.90 -10.40
C CYS A 74 5.89 7.02 -10.91
N ARG A 75 7.20 6.76 -11.04
CA ARG A 75 8.16 7.74 -11.61
C ARG A 75 7.88 8.08 -13.06
N ASP A 76 7.31 7.15 -13.81
CA ASP A 76 7.14 7.26 -15.26
C ASP A 76 5.73 7.73 -15.66
N LEU A 77 4.89 8.01 -14.66
CA LEU A 77 3.53 8.51 -14.88
C LEU A 77 3.55 9.93 -15.42
N ARG A 78 2.62 10.23 -16.32
CA ARG A 78 2.45 11.57 -16.87
C ARG A 78 1.35 12.34 -16.15
N PRO A 79 1.47 13.68 -16.06
CA PRO A 79 0.35 14.54 -15.64
C PRO A 79 -0.94 14.19 -16.39
N GLY A 80 -2.05 14.15 -15.67
CA GLY A 80 -3.37 13.77 -16.17
C GLY A 80 -3.67 12.26 -16.14
N ALA A 81 -2.67 11.39 -15.90
CA ALA A 81 -2.91 9.96 -15.79
C ALA A 81 -3.84 9.63 -14.61
N MET A 82 -4.80 8.72 -14.85
CA MET A 82 -5.66 8.16 -13.81
C MET A 82 -5.08 6.81 -13.37
N ILE A 83 -4.81 6.67 -12.08
CA ILE A 83 -4.31 5.42 -11.49
C ILE A 83 -5.14 5.04 -10.26
N GLN A 84 -5.08 3.78 -9.88
CA GLN A 84 -5.69 3.28 -8.65
C GLN A 84 -4.60 2.90 -7.65
N PHE A 85 -4.65 3.49 -6.45
CA PHE A 85 -3.91 2.96 -5.32
C PHE A 85 -4.75 1.90 -4.62
N GLU A 86 -4.25 0.68 -4.57
CA GLU A 86 -4.98 -0.46 -4.02
C GLU A 86 -5.45 -0.22 -2.59
N ARG A 87 -6.75 -0.43 -2.36
CA ARG A 87 -7.43 -0.21 -1.07
C ARG A 87 -7.40 1.24 -0.56
N PHE A 88 -6.95 2.19 -1.37
CA PHE A 88 -6.98 3.62 -1.09
C PHE A 88 -8.04 4.34 -1.95
N GLY A 89 -7.91 4.24 -3.26
CA GLY A 89 -8.84 4.85 -4.23
C GLY A 89 -8.16 5.27 -5.53
N PHE A 90 -8.94 5.83 -6.44
CA PHE A 90 -8.48 6.39 -7.70
C PHE A 90 -7.95 7.81 -7.51
N VAL A 91 -6.85 8.12 -8.18
CA VAL A 91 -6.24 9.46 -8.17
C VAL A 91 -5.87 9.90 -9.58
N ARG A 92 -5.90 11.22 -9.81
CA ARG A 92 -5.34 11.86 -11.00
C ARG A 92 -3.94 12.37 -10.70
N VAL A 93 -2.96 11.94 -11.47
CA VAL A 93 -1.57 12.44 -11.37
C VAL A 93 -1.53 13.90 -11.80
N ASP A 94 -0.93 14.74 -10.98
CA ASP A 94 -0.69 16.15 -11.28
C ASP A 94 0.75 16.37 -11.75
N GLY A 95 1.71 15.69 -11.12
CA GLY A 95 3.11 15.76 -11.52
C GLY A 95 3.98 14.75 -10.80
N VAL A 96 5.14 14.47 -11.40
CA VAL A 96 6.15 13.55 -10.87
C VAL A 96 7.51 14.23 -10.95
N ASN A 97 7.87 14.96 -9.88
CA ASN A 97 9.16 15.61 -9.73
C ASN A 97 9.93 14.93 -8.58
N GLU A 98 10.28 15.68 -7.52
CA GLU A 98 10.87 15.13 -6.29
C GLU A 98 9.95 14.12 -5.56
N ARG A 99 8.66 14.18 -5.86
CA ARG A 99 7.61 13.29 -5.36
C ARG A 99 6.51 13.18 -6.40
N LEU A 100 5.73 12.10 -6.32
CA LEU A 100 4.43 12.03 -6.97
C LEU A 100 3.45 12.97 -6.26
N LEU A 101 2.82 13.87 -7.01
CA LEU A 101 1.68 14.66 -6.58
C LEU A 101 0.44 14.20 -7.35
N ALA A 102 -0.63 13.89 -6.63
CA ALA A 102 -1.90 13.47 -7.22
C ALA A 102 -3.10 14.08 -6.46
N PHE A 103 -4.24 14.13 -7.14
CA PHE A 103 -5.52 14.54 -6.55
C PHE A 103 -6.44 13.33 -6.44
N PHE A 104 -7.05 13.15 -5.28
CA PHE A 104 -8.03 12.10 -5.06
C PHE A 104 -9.27 12.30 -5.94
N ALA A 105 -9.74 11.23 -6.57
CA ALA A 105 -10.91 11.26 -7.44
C ALA A 105 -12.12 10.58 -6.79
N ASN A 106 -12.01 9.28 -6.51
CA ASN A 106 -13.08 8.49 -5.90
C ASN A 106 -12.52 7.21 -5.27
N LYS A 107 -13.35 6.47 -4.54
CA LYS A 107 -13.00 5.23 -3.86
C LYS A 107 -13.76 4.04 -4.43
#